data_AF-A0A6P0HKF7-F1
#
_entry.id   AF-A0A6P0HKF7-F1
#
_cell.length_a   1.000
_cell.length_b   1.000
_cell.length_c   1.000
_cell.angle_alpha   90.00
_cell.angle_beta   90.00
_cell.angle_gamma   90.00
#
_symmetry.space_group_name_H-M   'P 1'
#
loop_
_entity.id
_entity.type
_entity.pdbx_description
1 polymer ?
#
loop_
_entity_poly.entity_id
_entity_poly.type
_entity_poly.pdbx_seq_one_letter_code
_entity_poly.pdbx_strand_id
1 'polypeptide(L)'
;MTATDDLRRLLPPPITDEQVRDLPLHDGRHALLGELLRAEPATRRTPSAWRTPRRTALVGLAAASVVALIGLGPLFLGDGGSEEPSDRSGSWAGSGTEVYADGDWVVASDPAWEIANVWDAGDERELAYDAPGGVQVEIHQRPAAAHDSYRVDRADVSAPTPLSLLGSPAERFDYGPDDHAVIAEPVGAFFLEVRVSGVDAAGLDAVLDVLQPVSAGELSAYLPDDVVIAADQPAALDALFATVDLPPGLDRSVAVSTAVADLDGATVATTYTLGVAAVDTLVCGWVAEVGTGGDSAAAVTALSSARTAPFAQAMDVEGDYTSVLDETALALGRGDPPAQLAERTGLECP
;
A
#
# COMPACT_ATOMS: atom_id res chain seq x y z
N MET A 1 -46.07 35.49 -9.58
CA MET A 1 -44.92 35.28 -8.66
C MET A 1 -45.05 33.89 -8.08
N THR A 2 -44.22 32.97 -8.55
CA THR A 2 -44.25 31.55 -8.18
C THR A 2 -43.22 31.30 -7.07
N ALA A 3 -43.56 30.41 -6.12
CA ALA A 3 -42.77 30.09 -4.93
C ALA A 3 -41.30 29.66 -5.20
N THR A 4 -40.96 29.33 -6.44
CA THR A 4 -39.59 28.99 -6.87
C THR A 4 -38.63 30.18 -6.91
N ASP A 5 -39.15 31.42 -7.02
CA ASP A 5 -38.33 32.63 -7.16
C ASP A 5 -37.82 33.17 -5.80
N ASP A 6 -38.46 32.77 -4.69
CA ASP A 6 -38.06 33.17 -3.33
C ASP A 6 -36.89 32.34 -2.79
N LEU A 7 -36.77 31.06 -3.20
CA LEU A 7 -35.66 30.21 -2.75
C LEU A 7 -34.30 30.63 -3.32
N ARG A 8 -34.27 31.18 -4.55
CA ARG A 8 -33.03 31.70 -5.16
C ARG A 8 -32.51 32.97 -4.49
N ARG A 9 -33.32 33.69 -3.71
CA ARG A 9 -32.89 34.88 -2.97
C ARG A 9 -32.34 34.57 -1.58
N LEU A 10 -32.57 33.36 -1.08
CA LEU A 10 -32.09 32.92 0.24
C LEU A 10 -30.78 32.14 0.16
N LEU A 11 -30.39 31.68 -1.02
CA LEU A 11 -29.11 31.03 -1.21
C LEU A 11 -28.02 32.09 -1.45
N PRO A 12 -26.88 32.02 -0.75
CA PRO A 12 -25.73 32.85 -1.08
C PRO A 12 -25.34 32.62 -2.55
N PRO A 13 -24.79 33.64 -3.23
CA PRO A 13 -24.32 33.46 -4.60
C PRO A 13 -23.29 32.33 -4.66
N PRO A 14 -23.26 31.55 -5.76
CA PRO A 14 -22.23 30.53 -5.94
C PRO A 14 -20.85 31.18 -5.85
N ILE A 15 -19.93 30.49 -5.15
CA ILE A 15 -18.53 30.92 -5.04
C ILE A 15 -17.94 30.91 -6.44
N THR A 16 -17.26 31.99 -6.83
CA THR A 16 -16.61 32.10 -8.13
C THR A 16 -15.20 31.51 -8.11
N ASP A 17 -14.68 31.09 -9.26
CA ASP A 17 -13.30 30.58 -9.40
C ASP A 17 -12.25 31.58 -8.90
N GLU A 18 -12.54 32.87 -9.01
CA GLU A 18 -11.67 33.95 -8.52
C GLU A 18 -11.69 34.02 -6.98
N GLN A 19 -12.85 33.83 -6.36
CA GLN A 19 -12.97 33.72 -4.90
C GLN A 19 -12.27 32.47 -4.36
N VAL A 20 -12.26 31.35 -5.11
CA VAL A 20 -11.52 30.14 -4.74
C VAL A 20 -10.01 30.40 -4.84
N ARG A 21 -9.55 31.10 -5.90
CA ARG A 21 -8.14 31.43 -6.10
C ARG A 21 -7.59 32.37 -5.02
N ASP A 22 -8.42 33.25 -4.50
CA ASP A 22 -8.07 34.22 -3.45
C ASP A 22 -8.25 33.65 -2.02
N LEU A 23 -8.64 32.38 -1.86
CA LEU A 23 -8.64 31.76 -0.53
C LEU A 23 -7.21 31.73 0.01
N PRO A 24 -6.95 32.21 1.24
CA PRO A 24 -5.63 32.20 1.85
C PRO A 24 -5.29 30.78 2.34
N LEU A 25 -5.14 29.84 1.41
CA LEU A 25 -4.91 28.42 1.68
C LEU A 25 -3.59 28.19 2.44
N HIS A 26 -2.59 29.05 2.23
CA HIS A 26 -1.30 28.97 2.93
C HIS A 26 -1.40 29.40 4.39
N ASP A 27 -2.13 30.47 4.71
CA ASP A 27 -2.28 30.94 6.11
C ASP A 27 -3.19 30.00 6.92
N GLY A 28 -4.20 29.41 6.26
CA GLY A 28 -5.10 28.44 6.88
C GLY A 28 -4.40 27.16 7.34
N ARG A 29 -3.39 26.69 6.59
CA ARG A 29 -2.70 25.41 6.87
C ARG A 29 -1.89 25.46 8.18
N HIS A 30 -1.23 26.57 8.48
CA HIS A 30 -0.52 26.76 9.75
C HIS A 30 -1.46 26.98 10.93
N ALA A 31 -2.60 27.64 10.73
CA ALA A 31 -3.61 27.82 11.77
C ALA A 31 -4.27 26.48 12.14
N LEU A 32 -4.62 25.65 11.15
CA LEU A 32 -5.19 24.32 11.34
C LEU A 32 -4.21 23.35 12.00
N LEU A 33 -2.94 23.32 11.57
CA LEU A 33 -1.92 22.48 12.24
C LEU A 33 -1.68 22.94 13.68
N GLY A 34 -1.66 24.26 13.92
CA GLY A 34 -1.55 24.80 15.28
C GLY A 34 -2.77 24.50 16.17
N GLU A 35 -3.96 24.37 15.60
CA GLU A 35 -5.18 23.98 16.32
C GLU A 35 -5.24 22.46 16.55
N LEU A 36 -4.85 21.65 15.55
CA LEU A 36 -4.80 20.18 15.66
C LEU A 36 -3.75 19.72 16.69
N LEU A 37 -2.61 20.40 16.77
CA LEU A 37 -1.55 20.12 17.75
C LEU A 37 -1.87 20.65 19.17
N ARG A 38 -2.80 21.62 19.29
CA ARG A 38 -3.26 22.16 20.58
C ARG A 38 -4.57 21.55 21.07
N ALA A 39 -5.30 20.87 20.20
CA ALA A 39 -6.45 20.09 20.60
C ALA A 39 -5.95 18.99 21.54
N GLU A 40 -6.17 19.19 22.86
CA GLU A 40 -6.05 18.09 23.82
C GLU A 40 -6.84 16.91 23.25
N PRO A 41 -6.29 15.68 23.27
CA PRO A 41 -6.98 14.53 22.74
C PRO A 41 -8.34 14.45 23.43
N ALA A 42 -9.41 14.74 22.66
CA ALA A 42 -10.75 14.60 23.15
C ALA A 42 -10.85 13.17 23.65
N THR A 43 -10.98 13.01 24.97
CA THR A 43 -11.20 11.70 25.58
C THR A 43 -12.40 11.09 24.88
N ARG A 44 -12.14 10.13 23.98
CA ARG A 44 -13.19 9.44 23.23
C ARG A 44 -14.15 8.89 24.29
N ARG A 45 -15.32 9.50 24.41
CA ARG A 45 -16.46 8.86 25.04
C ARG A 45 -16.80 7.69 24.13
N THR A 46 -16.24 6.52 24.43
CA THR A 46 -16.66 5.25 23.85
C THR A 46 -18.18 5.19 23.92
N PRO A 47 -18.89 5.06 22.78
CA PRO A 47 -20.30 4.74 22.78
C PRO A 47 -20.50 3.49 23.64
N SER A 48 -21.47 3.52 24.55
CA SER A 48 -21.70 2.38 25.44
C SER A 48 -22.06 1.15 24.60
N ALA A 49 -21.19 0.15 24.62
CA ALA A 49 -21.37 -1.10 23.89
C ALA A 49 -22.73 -1.74 24.24
N TRP A 50 -23.56 -1.94 23.22
CA TRP A 50 -24.70 -2.85 23.31
C TRP A 50 -24.12 -4.25 23.47
N ARG A 51 -24.20 -4.77 24.71
CA ARG A 51 -23.74 -6.12 25.05
C ARG A 51 -24.69 -7.15 24.43
N THR A 52 -24.29 -7.75 23.32
CA THR A 52 -24.84 -9.05 22.91
C THR A 52 -24.19 -10.16 23.75
N PRO A 53 -24.96 -11.12 24.29
CA PRO A 53 -24.42 -12.19 25.11
C PRO A 53 -23.65 -13.21 24.24
N ARG A 54 -22.31 -13.19 24.33
CA ARG A 54 -21.44 -14.22 23.75
C ARG A 54 -21.65 -15.54 24.49
N ARG A 55 -22.18 -16.56 23.80
CA ARG A 55 -22.06 -17.97 24.20
C ARG A 55 -20.71 -18.47 23.73
N THR A 56 -19.83 -18.80 24.68
CA THR A 56 -18.54 -19.42 24.41
C THR A 56 -18.74 -20.90 24.06
N ALA A 57 -18.45 -21.26 22.81
CA ALA A 57 -18.21 -22.64 22.41
C ALA A 57 -16.69 -22.80 22.23
N LEU A 58 -16.07 -23.59 23.10
CA LEU A 58 -14.70 -24.07 22.94
C LEU A 58 -14.70 -25.11 21.83
N VAL A 59 -14.11 -24.78 20.67
CA VAL A 59 -13.77 -25.76 19.63
C VAL A 59 -12.25 -25.81 19.59
N GLY A 60 -11.69 -26.96 19.99
CA GLY A 60 -10.28 -27.25 19.88
C GLY A 60 -9.91 -27.54 18.43
N LEU A 61 -8.95 -26.80 17.90
CA LEU A 61 -8.34 -27.04 16.59
C LEU A 61 -7.03 -27.82 16.80
N ALA A 62 -7.02 -29.05 16.31
CA ALA A 62 -5.82 -29.84 16.09
C ALA A 62 -5.22 -29.40 14.75
N ALA A 63 -4.07 -28.72 14.78
CA ALA A 63 -3.31 -28.38 13.60
C ALA A 63 -2.52 -29.62 13.12
N ALA A 64 -2.84 -30.11 11.93
CA ALA A 64 -2.02 -31.08 11.21
C ALA A 64 -1.19 -30.33 10.17
N SER A 65 0.09 -30.11 10.47
CA SER A 65 1.07 -29.50 9.58
C SER A 65 1.60 -30.54 8.59
N VAL A 66 1.46 -30.27 7.30
CA VAL A 66 2.15 -31.00 6.23
C VAL A 66 3.39 -30.19 5.85
N VAL A 67 4.54 -30.62 6.33
CA VAL A 67 5.86 -30.08 5.95
C VAL A 67 6.34 -30.82 4.70
N ALA A 68 6.50 -30.10 3.59
CA ALA A 68 7.25 -30.58 2.43
C ALA A 68 8.72 -30.14 2.56
N LEU A 69 9.59 -31.12 2.85
CA LEU A 69 11.04 -30.96 2.87
C LEU A 69 11.59 -30.92 1.45
N ILE A 70 12.23 -29.82 1.07
CA ILE A 70 13.23 -29.78 0.00
C ILE A 70 14.53 -29.26 0.63
N GLY A 71 15.59 -30.05 0.50
CA GLY A 71 16.89 -29.79 1.12
C GLY A 71 18.05 -29.78 0.12
N LEU A 72 19.24 -29.49 0.69
CA LEU A 72 20.61 -29.42 0.12
C LEU A 72 20.92 -28.05 -0.52
N GLY A 73 21.82 -27.18 -0.04
CA GLY A 73 23.17 -27.24 0.59
C GLY A 73 24.07 -26.22 -0.16
N PRO A 74 25.33 -25.85 0.21
CA PRO A 74 26.18 -26.30 1.32
C PRO A 74 26.71 -25.17 2.25
N LEU A 75 27.27 -25.61 3.38
CA LEU A 75 28.05 -24.85 4.37
C LEU A 75 29.42 -24.43 3.82
N PHE A 76 29.78 -23.15 3.98
CA PHE A 76 31.17 -22.69 3.92
C PHE A 76 31.68 -22.38 5.34
N LEU A 77 32.61 -23.20 5.82
CA LEU A 77 33.48 -22.93 6.96
C LEU A 77 34.76 -22.30 6.41
N GLY A 78 35.01 -21.03 6.75
CA GLY A 78 36.21 -20.28 6.42
C GLY A 78 36.92 -19.81 7.70
N ASP A 79 38.23 -20.07 7.73
CA ASP A 79 39.14 -20.03 8.87
C ASP A 79 39.38 -18.63 9.47
N GLY A 80 39.61 -18.58 10.78
CA GLY A 80 39.95 -17.37 11.52
C GLY A 80 41.42 -16.98 11.35
N GLY A 81 41.66 -15.77 10.85
CA GLY A 81 42.95 -15.09 10.88
C GLY A 81 42.84 -13.79 11.67
N SER A 82 43.52 -13.70 12.80
CA SER A 82 43.65 -12.47 13.59
C SER A 82 44.73 -11.58 12.96
N GLU A 83 44.34 -10.46 12.38
CA GLU A 83 45.26 -9.38 12.00
C GLU A 83 44.91 -8.10 12.76
N GLU A 84 45.94 -7.48 13.34
CA GLU A 84 45.92 -6.24 14.11
C GLU A 84 45.50 -5.02 13.26
N PRO A 85 44.90 -3.99 13.87
CA PRO A 85 44.36 -2.83 13.14
C PRO A 85 45.48 -1.86 12.76
N SER A 86 45.87 -1.87 11.49
CA SER A 86 46.64 -0.77 10.89
C SER A 86 45.68 0.26 10.29
N ASP A 87 45.84 1.53 10.70
CA ASP A 87 45.21 2.72 10.15
C ASP A 87 44.99 2.64 8.63
N ARG A 88 43.72 2.56 8.22
CA ARG A 88 43.28 2.76 6.83
C ARG A 88 42.40 3.99 6.77
N SER A 89 43.00 5.11 6.39
CA SER A 89 42.32 6.10 5.54
C SER A 89 42.05 5.41 4.19
N GLY A 90 40.99 4.61 4.15
CA GLY A 90 40.58 3.84 2.98
C GLY A 90 39.95 4.76 1.96
N SER A 91 40.68 5.02 0.87
CA SER A 91 40.05 5.32 -0.42
C SER A 91 39.10 4.16 -0.73
N TRP A 92 37.80 4.45 -0.71
CA TRP A 92 36.70 3.56 -1.06
C TRP A 92 36.74 3.35 -2.59
N ALA A 93 37.75 2.62 -3.05
CA ALA A 93 37.85 2.09 -4.41
C ALA A 93 37.49 0.60 -4.36
N GLY A 94 36.29 0.31 -3.82
CA GLY A 94 35.63 -0.97 -3.99
C GLY A 94 35.21 -1.09 -5.45
N SER A 95 35.84 -2.02 -6.15
CA SER A 95 35.50 -2.40 -7.51
C SER A 95 34.08 -2.95 -7.57
N GLY A 96 33.17 -2.17 -8.16
CA GLY A 96 31.84 -2.62 -8.58
C GLY A 96 30.69 -2.15 -7.68
N THR A 97 30.57 -0.85 -7.42
CA THR A 97 29.27 -0.27 -7.04
C THR A 97 28.37 -0.37 -8.27
N GLU A 98 27.62 -1.47 -8.39
CA GLU A 98 26.47 -1.49 -9.28
C GLU A 98 25.51 -0.43 -8.75
N VAL A 99 25.48 0.70 -9.46
CA VAL A 99 24.39 1.67 -9.34
C VAL A 99 23.11 0.88 -9.61
N TYR A 100 22.14 0.96 -8.70
CA TYR A 100 20.85 0.30 -8.88
C TYR A 100 20.32 0.59 -10.30
N ALA A 101 19.94 -0.45 -11.05
CA ALA A 101 19.51 -0.26 -12.42
C ALA A 101 18.06 0.23 -12.48
N ASP A 102 17.69 0.80 -13.63
CA ASP A 102 16.30 1.17 -13.92
C ASP A 102 15.39 -0.07 -13.79
N GLY A 103 14.43 -0.01 -12.87
CA GLY A 103 13.47 -1.09 -12.61
C GLY A 103 13.90 -2.15 -11.59
N ASP A 104 15.13 -2.11 -11.06
CA ASP A 104 15.53 -2.95 -9.92
C ASP A 104 14.78 -2.51 -8.66
N TRP A 105 14.52 -3.45 -7.74
CA TRP A 105 14.03 -3.15 -6.40
C TRP A 105 15.20 -2.90 -5.45
N VAL A 106 14.98 -2.15 -4.36
CA VAL A 106 15.98 -2.00 -3.29
C VAL A 106 15.42 -2.62 -2.01
N VAL A 107 16.15 -3.59 -1.46
CA VAL A 107 15.74 -4.34 -0.28
C VAL A 107 16.76 -4.23 0.84
N ALA A 108 16.33 -4.45 2.08
CA ALA A 108 17.23 -4.67 3.20
C ALA A 108 17.71 -6.13 3.19
N SER A 109 19.02 -6.35 3.25
CA SER A 109 19.63 -7.69 3.23
C SER A 109 19.67 -8.39 4.59
N ASP A 110 19.34 -7.67 5.67
CA ASP A 110 19.38 -8.18 7.03
C ASP A 110 18.12 -9.03 7.34
N PRO A 111 18.26 -10.34 7.63
CA PRO A 111 17.12 -11.21 7.89
C PRO A 111 16.39 -10.90 9.20
N ALA A 112 16.91 -10.02 10.05
CA ALA A 112 16.21 -9.55 11.24
C ALA A 112 15.16 -8.47 10.94
N TRP A 113 15.11 -7.98 9.70
CA TRP A 113 14.17 -6.95 9.27
C TRP A 113 12.96 -7.60 8.62
N GLU A 114 11.78 -7.19 9.05
CA GLU A 114 10.52 -7.74 8.54
C GLU A 114 9.88 -6.69 7.63
N ILE A 115 9.51 -7.09 6.40
CA ILE A 115 8.73 -6.24 5.51
C ILE A 115 7.33 -6.10 6.13
N ALA A 116 6.98 -4.88 6.51
CA ALA A 116 5.70 -4.52 7.09
C ALA A 116 4.68 -4.03 6.05
N ASN A 117 5.16 -3.46 4.93
CA ASN A 117 4.32 -2.98 3.85
C ASN A 117 5.00 -3.20 2.49
N VAL A 118 4.20 -3.57 1.48
CA VAL A 118 4.61 -3.62 0.08
C VAL A 118 3.55 -2.91 -0.74
N TRP A 119 3.97 -1.90 -1.49
CA TRP A 119 3.09 -1.17 -2.38
C TRP A 119 3.75 -0.94 -3.74
N ASP A 120 2.98 -1.11 -4.81
CA ASP A 120 3.42 -0.94 -6.19
C ASP A 120 2.23 -0.42 -6.99
N ALA A 121 2.36 0.79 -7.53
CA ALA A 121 1.39 1.45 -8.39
C ALA A 121 1.96 1.69 -9.80
N GLY A 122 2.92 0.86 -10.23
CA GLY A 122 3.51 0.92 -11.56
C GLY A 122 4.64 1.96 -11.66
N ASP A 123 4.33 3.23 -11.44
CA ASP A 123 5.30 4.35 -11.49
C ASP A 123 5.82 4.79 -10.12
N GLU A 124 5.20 4.33 -9.04
CA GLU A 124 5.67 4.45 -7.66
C GLU A 124 5.68 3.09 -6.98
N ARG A 125 6.70 2.85 -6.15
CA ARG A 125 6.83 1.62 -5.37
C ARG A 125 7.36 1.93 -3.98
N GLU A 126 6.96 1.13 -3.01
CA GLU A 126 7.36 1.27 -1.62
C GLU A 126 7.57 -0.11 -0.98
N LEU A 127 8.67 -0.22 -0.22
CA LEU A 127 8.83 -1.26 0.78
C LEU A 127 9.01 -0.61 2.14
N ALA A 128 8.18 -0.96 3.12
CA ALA A 128 8.38 -0.56 4.51
C ALA A 128 8.84 -1.75 5.35
N TYR A 129 9.76 -1.49 6.28
CA TYR A 129 10.34 -2.47 7.17
C TYR A 129 10.15 -2.05 8.62
N ASP A 130 9.83 -3.03 9.46
CA ASP A 130 10.03 -2.95 10.91
C ASP A 130 11.33 -3.69 11.25
N ALA A 131 12.26 -2.98 11.88
CA ALA A 131 13.58 -3.49 12.26
C ALA A 131 13.78 -3.53 13.78
N PRO A 132 14.72 -4.35 14.29
CA PRO A 132 14.95 -4.51 15.72
C PRO A 132 15.21 -3.17 16.43
N GLY A 133 14.66 -3.02 17.64
CA GLY A 133 14.77 -1.78 18.40
C GLY A 133 13.72 -0.71 18.06
N GLY A 134 12.74 -1.04 17.20
CA GLY A 134 11.68 -0.11 16.81
C GLY A 134 12.11 0.86 15.70
N VAL A 135 13.14 0.49 14.93
CA VAL A 135 13.59 1.24 13.76
C VAL A 135 12.60 0.97 12.63
N GLN A 136 12.16 2.03 11.96
CA GLN A 136 11.26 1.93 10.81
C GLN A 136 11.97 2.46 9.58
N VAL A 137 11.87 1.72 8.47
CA VAL A 137 12.52 2.10 7.21
C VAL A 137 11.51 2.02 6.08
N GLU A 138 11.34 3.10 5.34
CA GLU A 138 10.54 3.14 4.13
C GLU A 138 11.47 3.40 2.93
N ILE A 139 11.39 2.55 1.92
CA ILE A 139 12.18 2.65 0.69
C ILE A 139 11.21 2.94 -0.44
N HIS A 140 11.25 4.17 -0.94
CA HIS A 140 10.40 4.65 -2.01
C HIS A 140 11.17 4.71 -3.33
N GLN A 141 10.61 4.12 -4.37
CA GLN A 141 11.00 4.37 -5.76
C GLN A 141 9.94 5.26 -6.39
N ARG A 142 10.36 6.43 -6.85
CA ARG A 142 9.47 7.47 -7.35
C ARG A 142 9.87 7.89 -8.76
N PRO A 143 8.95 8.44 -9.58
CA PRO A 143 9.29 8.92 -10.91
C PRO A 143 10.39 9.99 -10.86
N ALA A 144 11.41 9.86 -11.69
CA ALA A 144 12.53 10.80 -11.79
C ALA A 144 12.07 12.25 -11.98
N ALA A 145 10.96 12.46 -12.71
CA ALA A 145 10.37 13.77 -12.93
C ALA A 145 9.89 14.48 -11.65
N ALA A 146 9.63 13.74 -10.57
CA ALA A 146 9.21 14.28 -9.29
C ALA A 146 10.39 14.65 -8.37
N HIS A 147 11.62 14.23 -8.69
CA HIS A 147 12.80 14.39 -7.83
C HIS A 147 12.98 15.82 -7.30
N ASP A 148 13.01 16.82 -8.19
CA ASP A 148 13.26 18.21 -7.79
C ASP A 148 12.18 18.74 -6.85
N SER A 149 10.91 18.37 -7.05
CA SER A 149 9.82 18.77 -6.16
C SER A 149 9.95 18.14 -4.77
N TYR A 150 10.31 16.86 -4.67
CA TYR A 150 10.55 16.19 -3.39
C TYR A 150 11.77 16.80 -2.68
N ARG A 151 12.87 17.01 -3.42
CA ARG A 151 14.08 17.65 -2.88
C ARG A 151 13.79 19.04 -2.32
N VAL A 152 12.99 19.86 -3.02
CA VAL A 152 12.57 21.19 -2.54
C VAL A 152 11.71 21.07 -1.30
N ASP A 153 10.73 20.16 -1.27
CA ASP A 153 9.87 19.92 -0.10
C ASP A 153 10.70 19.52 1.14
N ARG A 154 11.69 18.62 0.99
CA ARG A 154 12.56 18.22 2.10
C ARG A 154 13.51 19.33 2.55
N ALA A 155 13.96 20.19 1.62
CA ALA A 155 14.83 21.32 1.94
C ALA A 155 14.13 22.40 2.80
N ASP A 156 12.79 22.45 2.80
CA ASP A 156 12.02 23.31 3.69
C ASP A 156 12.04 22.82 5.16
N VAL A 157 12.36 21.54 5.39
CA VAL A 157 12.46 20.93 6.72
C VAL A 157 13.86 21.14 7.32
N SER A 158 14.91 20.87 6.55
CA SER A 158 16.31 21.05 6.95
C SER A 158 17.23 21.30 5.76
N ALA A 159 18.42 21.85 6.02
CA ALA A 159 19.42 22.00 4.96
C ALA A 159 19.95 20.61 4.52
N PRO A 160 20.07 20.35 3.20
CA PRO A 160 20.56 19.07 2.71
C PRO A 160 22.00 18.81 3.15
N THR A 161 22.26 17.58 3.61
CA THR A 161 23.61 17.10 3.93
C THR A 161 24.03 16.06 2.89
N PRO A 162 25.09 16.30 2.09
CA PRO A 162 25.51 15.35 1.07
C PRO A 162 25.99 14.01 1.65
N LEU A 163 25.58 12.90 1.03
CA LEU A 163 26.09 11.54 1.29
C LEU A 163 26.03 10.68 0.01
N SER A 164 26.23 9.37 0.13
CA SER A 164 26.01 8.42 -0.98
C SER A 164 25.05 7.31 -0.58
N LEU A 165 24.16 6.93 -1.49
CA LEU A 165 23.23 5.81 -1.36
C LEU A 165 23.44 4.86 -2.54
N LEU A 166 23.80 3.60 -2.26
CA LEU A 166 24.04 2.57 -3.29
C LEU A 166 25.01 3.02 -4.40
N GLY A 167 26.04 3.81 -4.04
CA GLY A 167 27.03 4.35 -4.97
C GLY A 167 26.59 5.59 -5.75
N SER A 168 25.33 6.01 -5.64
CA SER A 168 24.82 7.26 -6.21
C SER A 168 25.02 8.43 -5.25
N PRO A 169 25.25 9.66 -5.74
CA PRO A 169 25.13 10.86 -4.93
C PRO A 169 23.72 10.98 -4.33
N ALA A 170 23.64 11.42 -3.09
CA ALA A 170 22.38 11.62 -2.39
C ALA A 170 22.48 12.76 -1.37
N GLU A 171 21.33 13.21 -0.89
CA GLU A 171 21.20 14.24 0.14
C GLU A 171 20.33 13.73 1.29
N ARG A 172 20.80 13.93 2.52
CA ARG A 172 20.04 13.68 3.76
C ARG A 172 19.35 14.94 4.22
N PHE A 173 18.13 14.77 4.71
CA PHE A 173 17.30 15.76 5.37
C PHE A 173 16.88 15.22 6.74
N ASP A 174 17.02 16.03 7.78
CA ASP A 174 16.76 15.66 9.17
C ASP A 174 15.43 16.26 9.63
N TYR A 175 14.43 15.43 9.89
CA TYR A 175 13.13 15.83 10.47
C TYR A 175 13.22 15.99 11.99
N GLY A 176 14.18 15.29 12.61
CA GLY A 176 14.45 15.30 14.03
C GLY A 176 15.82 14.68 14.33
N PRO A 177 16.17 14.49 15.61
CA PRO A 177 17.40 13.80 15.98
C PRO A 177 17.40 12.31 15.62
N ASP A 178 16.22 11.74 15.35
CA ASP A 178 15.98 10.32 15.11
C ASP A 178 15.03 10.03 13.93
N ASP A 179 14.82 10.99 13.02
CA ASP A 179 13.99 10.84 11.81
C ASP A 179 14.68 11.53 10.63
N HIS A 180 15.00 10.74 9.61
CA HIS A 180 15.86 11.12 8.50
C HIS A 180 15.24 10.69 7.18
N ALA A 181 15.36 11.53 6.15
CA ALA A 181 15.07 11.17 4.76
C ALA A 181 16.34 11.31 3.92
N VAL A 182 16.57 10.38 3.02
CA VAL A 182 17.69 10.38 2.08
C VAL A 182 17.13 10.33 0.68
N ILE A 183 17.43 11.33 -0.15
CA ILE A 183 17.02 11.38 -1.56
C ILE A 183 18.26 11.20 -2.43
N ALA A 184 18.28 10.14 -3.22
CA ALA A 184 19.34 9.90 -4.21
C ALA A 184 19.03 10.62 -5.53
N GLU A 185 20.09 10.95 -6.27
CA GLU A 185 19.96 11.40 -7.65
C GLU A 185 19.20 10.38 -8.51
N PRO A 186 18.39 10.83 -9.49
CA PRO A 186 17.64 9.92 -10.35
C PRO A 186 18.54 9.00 -11.17
N VAL A 187 18.12 7.75 -11.33
CA VAL A 187 18.72 6.75 -12.22
C VAL A 187 17.61 6.18 -13.12
N GLY A 188 17.73 6.43 -14.42
CA GLY A 188 16.71 5.98 -15.38
C GLY A 188 15.39 6.73 -15.20
N ALA A 189 14.29 5.98 -15.07
CA ALA A 189 12.94 6.52 -14.89
C ALA A 189 12.60 6.86 -13.43
N PHE A 190 13.46 6.50 -12.48
CA PHE A 190 13.17 6.60 -11.04
C PHE A 190 14.24 7.37 -10.26
N PHE A 191 13.89 7.77 -9.05
CA PHE A 191 14.83 8.11 -7.97
C PHE A 191 14.45 7.37 -6.69
N LEU A 192 15.41 7.21 -5.79
CA LEU A 192 15.18 6.60 -4.48
C LEU A 192 15.02 7.66 -3.40
N GLU A 193 14.01 7.48 -2.56
CA GLU A 193 13.89 8.14 -1.27
C GLU A 193 13.85 7.07 -0.18
N VAL A 194 14.79 7.12 0.77
CA VAL A 194 14.81 6.23 1.94
C VAL A 194 14.50 7.06 3.18
N ARG A 195 13.41 6.76 3.87
CA ARG A 195 13.08 7.36 5.15
C ARG A 195 13.38 6.39 6.28
N VAL A 196 14.04 6.87 7.32
CA VAL A 196 14.46 6.08 8.47
C VAL A 196 14.07 6.81 9.74
N SER A 197 13.34 6.14 10.63
CA SER A 197 12.97 6.65 11.94
C SER A 197 13.45 5.73 13.06
N GLY A 198 13.76 6.28 14.24
CA GLY A 198 14.16 5.54 15.43
C GLY A 198 15.67 5.38 15.62
N VAL A 199 16.50 6.02 14.80
CA VAL A 199 17.97 6.00 14.91
C VAL A 199 18.55 7.38 14.69
N ASP A 200 19.69 7.67 15.33
CA ASP A 200 20.44 8.89 15.05
C ASP A 200 21.18 8.82 13.70
N ALA A 201 21.89 9.90 13.35
CA ALA A 201 22.65 9.98 12.11
C ALA A 201 23.68 8.86 11.92
N ALA A 202 24.27 8.30 12.99
CA ALA A 202 25.21 7.20 12.88
C ALA A 202 24.49 5.86 12.68
N GLY A 203 23.32 5.69 13.29
CA GLY A 203 22.46 4.55 13.03
C GLY A 203 21.85 4.57 11.62
N LEU A 204 21.59 5.75 11.05
CA LEU A 204 21.19 5.88 9.64
C LEU A 204 22.24 5.26 8.72
N ASP A 205 23.53 5.58 8.89
CA ASP A 205 24.59 5.01 8.04
C ASP A 205 24.57 3.47 8.07
N ALA A 206 24.37 2.88 9.25
CA ALA A 206 24.26 1.43 9.41
C ALA A 206 23.00 0.83 8.71
N VAL A 207 21.89 1.58 8.66
CA VAL A 207 20.70 1.22 7.90
C VAL A 207 20.97 1.25 6.40
N LEU A 208 21.64 2.30 5.90
CA LEU A 208 21.92 2.41 4.46
C LEU A 208 22.90 1.34 3.97
N ASP A 209 23.84 0.93 4.82
CA ASP A 209 24.85 -0.10 4.51
C ASP A 209 24.27 -1.51 4.27
N VAL A 210 23.06 -1.80 4.78
CA VAL A 210 22.41 -3.11 4.57
C VAL A 210 21.47 -3.13 3.37
N LEU A 211 21.25 -2.00 2.71
CA LEU A 211 20.42 -1.91 1.52
C LEU A 211 21.18 -2.42 0.30
N GLN A 212 20.47 -3.14 -0.58
CA GLN A 212 21.03 -3.62 -1.84
C GLN A 212 19.99 -3.61 -2.97
N PRO A 213 20.41 -3.36 -4.22
CA PRO A 213 19.55 -3.57 -5.36
C PRO A 213 19.34 -5.07 -5.62
N VAL A 214 18.15 -5.45 -6.05
CA VAL A 214 17.79 -6.80 -6.48
C VAL A 214 16.91 -6.74 -7.72
N SER A 215 17.06 -7.71 -8.62
CA SER A 215 16.16 -7.82 -9.76
C SER A 215 14.74 -8.21 -9.32
N ALA A 216 13.74 -7.96 -10.16
CA ALA A 216 12.37 -8.38 -9.89
C ALA A 216 12.22 -9.90 -9.65
N GLY A 217 13.09 -10.74 -10.25
CA GLY A 217 13.09 -12.17 -10.00
C GLY A 217 13.66 -12.55 -8.63
N GLU A 218 14.64 -11.79 -8.13
CA GLU A 218 15.28 -12.00 -6.84
C GLU A 218 14.44 -11.46 -5.68
N LEU A 219 13.60 -10.45 -5.92
CA LEU A 219 12.72 -9.85 -4.92
C LEU A 219 11.88 -10.90 -4.17
N SER A 220 11.40 -11.93 -4.87
CA SER A 220 10.59 -13.00 -4.28
C SER A 220 11.23 -13.71 -3.07
N ALA A 221 12.56 -13.66 -2.93
CA ALA A 221 13.25 -14.23 -1.77
C ALA A 221 13.14 -13.37 -0.49
N TYR A 222 12.70 -12.12 -0.61
CA TYR A 222 12.55 -11.16 0.49
C TYR A 222 11.10 -10.90 0.86
N LEU A 223 10.17 -11.20 -0.04
CA LEU A 223 8.76 -10.89 0.15
C LEU A 223 8.11 -11.81 1.20
N PRO A 224 7.19 -11.27 2.02
CA PRO A 224 6.30 -12.09 2.84
C PRO A 224 5.47 -13.09 2.01
N ASP A 225 5.06 -14.19 2.63
CA ASP A 225 4.29 -15.27 1.98
C ASP A 225 2.92 -14.80 1.41
N ASP A 226 2.39 -13.68 1.89
CA ASP A 226 1.13 -13.08 1.45
C ASP A 226 1.31 -12.06 0.31
N VAL A 227 2.53 -11.87 -0.20
CA VAL A 227 2.79 -11.04 -1.37
C VAL A 227 2.98 -11.91 -2.60
N VAL A 228 2.29 -11.55 -3.68
CA VAL A 228 2.26 -12.28 -4.95
C VAL A 228 2.94 -11.44 -6.03
N ILE A 229 3.96 -12.02 -6.67
CA ILE A 229 4.63 -11.41 -7.82
C ILE A 229 3.76 -11.46 -9.08
N ALA A 230 3.97 -10.52 -10.01
CA ALA A 230 3.16 -10.37 -11.22
C ALA A 230 2.94 -11.67 -12.02
N ALA A 231 3.95 -12.54 -12.10
CA ALA A 231 3.84 -13.81 -12.82
C ALA A 231 2.79 -14.76 -12.22
N ASP A 232 2.54 -14.66 -10.91
CA ASP A 232 1.66 -15.56 -10.15
C ASP A 232 0.27 -14.93 -9.87
N GLN A 233 0.12 -13.61 -10.03
CA GLN A 233 -1.14 -12.89 -9.80
C GLN A 233 -2.35 -13.51 -10.53
N PRO A 234 -2.27 -13.91 -11.83
CA PRO A 234 -3.42 -14.52 -12.50
C PRO A 234 -3.87 -15.84 -11.86
N ALA A 235 -2.92 -16.67 -11.40
CA ALA A 235 -3.23 -17.94 -10.75
C ALA A 235 -3.82 -17.73 -9.35
N ALA A 236 -3.32 -16.74 -8.61
CA ALA A 236 -3.88 -16.34 -7.33
C ALA A 236 -5.33 -15.84 -7.49
N LEU A 237 -5.58 -14.94 -8.44
CA LEU A 237 -6.92 -14.43 -8.75
C LEU A 237 -7.89 -15.53 -9.21
N ASP A 238 -7.43 -16.49 -10.03
CA ASP A 238 -8.26 -17.65 -10.42
C ASP A 238 -8.70 -18.46 -9.20
N ALA A 239 -7.81 -18.66 -8.23
CA ALA A 239 -8.11 -19.34 -6.98
C ALA A 239 -9.14 -18.55 -6.13
N LEU A 240 -9.07 -17.21 -6.12
CA LEU A 240 -10.07 -16.36 -5.46
C LEU A 240 -11.45 -16.51 -6.12
N PHE A 241 -11.52 -16.34 -7.44
CA PHE A 241 -12.77 -16.47 -8.19
C PHE A 241 -13.35 -17.89 -8.21
N ALA A 242 -12.55 -18.91 -7.91
CA ALA A 242 -13.04 -20.27 -7.73
C ALA A 242 -13.94 -20.47 -6.50
N THR A 243 -13.93 -19.51 -5.57
CA THR A 243 -14.67 -19.59 -4.30
C THR A 243 -16.01 -18.83 -4.29
N VAL A 244 -16.36 -18.15 -5.39
CA VAL A 244 -17.55 -17.28 -5.48
C VAL A 244 -18.38 -17.56 -6.72
N ASP A 245 -19.66 -17.18 -6.66
CA ASP A 245 -20.56 -17.24 -7.80
C ASP A 245 -20.34 -16.00 -8.69
N LEU A 246 -19.91 -16.24 -9.94
CA LEU A 246 -19.77 -15.20 -10.95
C LEU A 246 -21.12 -14.82 -11.57
N PRO A 247 -21.30 -13.57 -12.01
CA PRO A 247 -22.45 -13.15 -12.79
C PRO A 247 -22.64 -14.00 -14.05
N PRO A 248 -23.89 -14.25 -14.49
CA PRO A 248 -24.16 -14.87 -15.78
C PRO A 248 -23.39 -14.20 -16.93
N GLY A 249 -22.73 -15.01 -17.75
CA GLY A 249 -21.98 -14.51 -18.91
C GLY A 249 -20.57 -14.00 -18.61
N LEU A 250 -20.20 -13.79 -17.34
CA LEU A 250 -18.81 -13.53 -16.96
C LEU A 250 -18.04 -14.84 -16.81
N ASP A 251 -17.23 -15.18 -17.81
CA ASP A 251 -16.32 -16.32 -17.71
C ASP A 251 -15.18 -16.02 -16.73
N ARG A 252 -14.71 -17.05 -16.02
CA ARG A 252 -13.65 -16.92 -15.01
C ARG A 252 -12.36 -16.34 -15.60
N SER A 253 -11.98 -16.74 -16.82
CA SER A 253 -10.77 -16.21 -17.45
C SER A 253 -10.88 -14.71 -17.75
N VAL A 254 -12.09 -14.24 -18.09
CA VAL A 254 -12.36 -12.81 -18.28
C VAL A 254 -12.26 -12.07 -16.95
N ALA A 255 -12.88 -12.60 -15.89
CA ALA A 255 -12.80 -12.01 -14.55
C ALA A 255 -11.34 -11.89 -14.05
N VAL A 256 -10.54 -12.95 -14.21
CA VAL A 256 -9.10 -12.91 -13.88
C VAL A 256 -8.39 -11.83 -14.69
N SER A 257 -8.61 -11.77 -16.01
CA SER A 257 -7.93 -10.78 -16.85
C SER A 257 -8.32 -9.33 -16.52
N THR A 258 -9.58 -9.09 -16.15
CA THR A 258 -10.06 -7.78 -15.71
C THR A 258 -9.40 -7.38 -14.41
N ALA A 259 -9.42 -8.26 -13.40
CA ALA A 259 -8.80 -7.98 -12.10
C ALA A 259 -7.29 -7.75 -12.21
N VAL A 260 -6.58 -8.46 -13.11
CA VAL A 260 -5.16 -8.19 -13.38
C VAL A 260 -4.95 -6.81 -14.02
N ALA A 261 -5.84 -6.37 -14.90
CA ALA A 261 -5.75 -5.05 -15.51
C ALA A 261 -5.96 -3.93 -14.46
N ASP A 262 -6.80 -4.16 -13.46
CA ASP A 262 -7.06 -3.20 -12.37
C ASP A 262 -5.85 -3.03 -11.44
N LEU A 263 -4.86 -3.93 -11.49
CA LEU A 263 -3.59 -3.78 -10.76
C LEU A 263 -2.60 -2.80 -11.45
N ASP A 264 -2.98 -2.20 -12.57
CA ASP A 264 -2.24 -1.15 -13.29
C ASP A 264 -0.73 -1.43 -13.51
N GLY A 265 -0.40 -2.70 -13.80
CA GLY A 265 0.97 -3.12 -14.05
C GLY A 265 1.84 -3.30 -12.80
N ALA A 266 1.23 -3.32 -11.60
CA ALA A 266 1.92 -3.65 -10.35
C ALA A 266 2.70 -4.97 -10.47
N THR A 267 3.99 -4.91 -10.16
CA THR A 267 4.90 -6.06 -10.23
C THR A 267 4.80 -6.97 -9.01
N VAL A 268 4.20 -6.47 -7.92
CA VAL A 268 3.86 -7.20 -6.68
C VAL A 268 2.50 -6.75 -6.18
N ALA A 269 1.76 -7.65 -5.52
CA ALA A 269 0.48 -7.33 -4.89
C ALA A 269 0.30 -8.17 -3.62
N THR A 270 -0.16 -7.57 -2.53
CA THR A 270 -0.55 -8.33 -1.33
C THR A 270 -1.83 -9.13 -1.61
N THR A 271 -2.09 -10.17 -0.80
CA THR A 271 -3.37 -10.90 -0.86
C THR A 271 -4.57 -9.97 -0.66
N TYR A 272 -4.43 -8.90 0.13
CA TYR A 272 -5.46 -7.87 0.28
C TYR A 272 -5.71 -7.11 -1.02
N THR A 273 -4.65 -6.62 -1.68
CA THR A 273 -4.77 -5.90 -2.97
C THR A 273 -5.37 -6.79 -4.06
N LEU A 274 -4.97 -8.06 -4.14
CA LEU A 274 -5.62 -9.04 -5.04
C LEU A 274 -7.10 -9.25 -4.68
N GLY A 275 -7.42 -9.26 -3.39
CA GLY A 275 -8.78 -9.32 -2.89
C GLY A 275 -9.62 -8.11 -3.30
N VAL A 276 -9.06 -6.89 -3.24
CA VAL A 276 -9.70 -5.65 -3.72
C VAL A 276 -10.05 -5.78 -5.20
N ALA A 277 -9.07 -6.13 -6.05
CA ALA A 277 -9.30 -6.31 -7.48
C ALA A 277 -10.36 -7.39 -7.78
N ALA A 278 -10.37 -8.48 -7.00
CA ALA A 278 -11.39 -9.53 -7.12
C ALA A 278 -12.79 -9.05 -6.70
N VAL A 279 -12.91 -8.28 -5.61
CA VAL A 279 -14.17 -7.69 -5.15
C VAL A 279 -14.71 -6.71 -6.19
N ASP A 280 -13.87 -5.83 -6.73
CA ASP A 280 -14.26 -4.82 -7.72
C ASP A 280 -14.80 -5.47 -8.98
N THR A 281 -14.05 -6.42 -9.52
CA THR A 281 -14.47 -7.20 -10.70
C THR A 281 -15.80 -7.94 -10.44
N LEU A 282 -15.94 -8.58 -9.28
CA LEU A 282 -17.16 -9.32 -8.92
C LEU A 282 -18.37 -8.39 -8.78
N VAL A 283 -18.22 -7.29 -8.06
CA VAL A 283 -19.28 -6.30 -7.83
C VAL A 283 -19.71 -5.68 -9.14
N CYS A 284 -18.77 -5.18 -9.94
CA CYS A 284 -19.10 -4.53 -11.19
C CYS A 284 -19.72 -5.47 -12.22
N GLY A 285 -19.29 -6.74 -12.24
CA GLY A 285 -19.96 -7.76 -13.05
C GLY A 285 -21.43 -7.97 -12.66
N TRP A 286 -21.75 -8.05 -11.37
CA TRP A 286 -23.13 -8.22 -10.89
C TRP A 286 -23.99 -6.98 -11.12
N VAL A 287 -23.41 -5.78 -10.97
CA VAL A 287 -24.08 -4.51 -11.26
C VAL A 287 -24.41 -4.40 -12.74
N ALA A 288 -23.48 -4.77 -13.63
CA ALA A 288 -23.69 -4.78 -15.06
C ALA A 288 -24.80 -5.76 -15.47
N GLU A 289 -24.80 -6.98 -14.91
CA GLU A 289 -25.85 -7.97 -15.15
C GLU A 289 -27.24 -7.42 -14.79
N VAL A 290 -27.41 -6.89 -13.58
CA VAL A 290 -28.68 -6.31 -13.13
C VAL A 290 -29.08 -5.11 -13.99
N GLY A 291 -28.13 -4.27 -14.38
CA GLY A 291 -28.34 -3.11 -15.26
C GLY A 291 -28.91 -3.47 -16.64
N THR A 292 -28.65 -4.68 -17.13
CA THR A 292 -29.20 -5.20 -18.39
C THR A 292 -30.53 -5.97 -18.22
N GLY A 293 -31.09 -5.99 -17.02
CA GLY A 293 -32.34 -6.67 -16.70
C GLY A 293 -32.17 -8.08 -16.11
N GLY A 294 -30.97 -8.41 -15.61
CA GLY A 294 -30.67 -9.65 -14.91
C GLY A 294 -31.38 -9.81 -13.55
N ASP A 295 -31.16 -10.95 -12.91
CA ASP A 295 -31.80 -11.31 -11.65
C ASP A 295 -31.11 -10.65 -10.45
N SER A 296 -31.71 -9.57 -9.92
CA SER A 296 -31.19 -8.87 -8.75
C SER A 296 -31.20 -9.72 -7.47
N ALA A 297 -32.12 -10.68 -7.32
CA ALA A 297 -32.13 -11.56 -6.16
C ALA A 297 -30.96 -12.56 -6.19
N ALA A 298 -30.58 -13.03 -7.39
CA ALA A 298 -29.38 -13.83 -7.58
C ALA A 298 -28.13 -13.02 -7.24
N ALA A 299 -28.02 -11.77 -7.72
CA ALA A 299 -26.90 -10.88 -7.42
C ALA A 299 -26.74 -10.62 -5.90
N VAL A 300 -27.84 -10.29 -5.22
CA VAL A 300 -27.87 -10.10 -3.75
C VAL A 300 -27.34 -11.34 -3.04
N THR A 301 -27.79 -12.53 -3.46
CA THR A 301 -27.38 -13.81 -2.86
C THR A 301 -25.90 -14.08 -3.09
N ALA A 302 -25.41 -13.90 -4.30
CA ALA A 302 -24.02 -14.13 -4.68
C ALA A 302 -23.06 -13.21 -3.91
N LEU A 303 -23.34 -11.90 -3.88
CA LEU A 303 -22.51 -10.92 -3.15
C LEU A 303 -22.53 -11.16 -1.63
N SER A 304 -23.71 -11.49 -1.06
CA SER A 304 -23.81 -11.85 0.37
C SER A 304 -23.02 -13.13 0.70
N SER A 305 -23.03 -14.11 -0.21
CA SER A 305 -22.27 -15.36 -0.07
C SER A 305 -20.77 -15.12 -0.19
N ALA A 306 -20.35 -14.27 -1.14
CA ALA A 306 -18.95 -13.93 -1.37
C ALA A 306 -18.27 -13.33 -0.13
N ARG A 307 -19.00 -12.62 0.72
CA ARG A 307 -18.48 -12.15 2.02
C ARG A 307 -17.99 -13.28 2.93
N THR A 308 -18.58 -14.46 2.79
CA THR A 308 -18.18 -15.63 3.58
C THR A 308 -17.07 -16.45 2.92
N ALA A 309 -16.63 -16.06 1.72
CA ALA A 309 -15.52 -16.71 1.05
C ALA A 309 -14.22 -16.52 1.86
N PRO A 310 -13.29 -17.50 1.81
CA PRO A 310 -12.05 -17.43 2.59
C PRO A 310 -11.24 -16.15 2.37
N PHE A 311 -11.20 -15.62 1.15
CA PHE A 311 -10.44 -14.41 0.86
C PHE A 311 -11.06 -13.15 1.46
N ALA A 312 -12.40 -13.01 1.40
CA ALA A 312 -13.09 -11.89 2.03
C ALA A 312 -12.89 -11.90 3.55
N GLN A 313 -12.92 -13.10 4.17
CA GLN A 313 -12.62 -13.23 5.60
C GLN A 313 -11.18 -12.84 5.94
N ALA A 314 -10.22 -13.12 5.06
CA ALA A 314 -8.84 -12.68 5.23
C ALA A 314 -8.74 -11.15 5.11
N MET A 315 -9.40 -10.55 4.11
CA MET A 315 -9.44 -9.09 3.94
C MET A 315 -10.04 -8.38 5.15
N ASP A 316 -11.09 -8.93 5.79
CA ASP A 316 -11.73 -8.37 6.99
C ASP A 316 -10.78 -8.22 8.20
N VAL A 317 -9.67 -8.98 8.21
CA VAL A 317 -8.65 -8.89 9.27
C VAL A 317 -7.77 -7.65 9.08
N GLU A 318 -7.52 -7.27 7.83
CA GLU A 318 -6.60 -6.19 7.45
C GLU A 318 -7.32 -4.86 7.20
N GLY A 319 -8.53 -4.91 6.63
CA GLY A 319 -9.33 -3.73 6.27
C GLY A 319 -10.83 -4.02 6.19
N ASP A 320 -11.62 -3.01 5.82
CA ASP A 320 -13.10 -3.10 5.74
C ASP A 320 -13.61 -2.98 4.29
N TYR A 321 -12.75 -3.26 3.30
CA TYR A 321 -13.14 -3.11 1.89
C TYR A 321 -14.24 -4.10 1.46
N THR A 322 -14.34 -5.23 2.13
CA THR A 322 -15.42 -6.21 1.89
C THR A 322 -16.82 -5.66 2.19
N SER A 323 -16.95 -4.57 2.97
CA SER A 323 -18.22 -3.88 3.19
C SER A 323 -18.91 -3.48 1.89
N VAL A 324 -18.12 -3.23 0.84
CA VAL A 324 -18.59 -2.97 -0.53
C VAL A 324 -19.51 -4.10 -1.04
N LEU A 325 -19.26 -5.36 -0.67
CA LEU A 325 -20.12 -6.50 -1.03
C LEU A 325 -21.52 -6.37 -0.42
N ASP A 326 -21.62 -6.05 0.88
CA ASP A 326 -22.92 -5.87 1.55
C ASP A 326 -23.64 -4.63 1.07
N GLU A 327 -22.90 -3.53 0.92
CA GLU A 327 -23.48 -2.26 0.53
C GLU A 327 -24.08 -2.32 -0.86
N THR A 328 -23.40 -3.04 -1.76
CA THR A 328 -23.87 -3.35 -3.10
C THR A 328 -25.04 -4.32 -3.06
N ALA A 329 -24.95 -5.42 -2.32
CA ALA A 329 -26.07 -6.36 -2.18
C ALA A 329 -27.33 -5.63 -1.67
N LEU A 330 -27.20 -4.76 -0.67
CA LEU A 330 -28.30 -3.95 -0.16
C LEU A 330 -28.85 -2.99 -1.23
N ALA A 331 -27.99 -2.33 -2.00
CA ALA A 331 -28.39 -1.42 -3.07
C ALA A 331 -29.20 -2.14 -4.16
N LEU A 332 -28.69 -3.27 -4.65
CA LEU A 332 -29.33 -4.09 -5.67
C LEU A 332 -30.68 -4.64 -5.18
N GLY A 333 -30.75 -5.04 -3.90
CA GLY A 333 -32.00 -5.50 -3.29
C GLY A 333 -33.08 -4.42 -3.17
N ARG A 334 -32.69 -3.14 -3.12
CA ARG A 334 -33.62 -1.99 -3.16
C ARG A 334 -33.96 -1.53 -4.57
N GLY A 335 -33.21 -2.00 -5.58
CA GLY A 335 -33.31 -1.50 -6.95
C GLY A 335 -32.73 -0.10 -7.12
N ASP A 336 -31.71 0.25 -6.33
CA ASP A 336 -31.01 1.53 -6.46
C ASP A 336 -30.31 1.60 -7.84
N PRO A 337 -30.34 2.74 -8.55
CA PRO A 337 -29.68 2.87 -9.84
C PRO A 337 -28.14 2.87 -9.70
N PRO A 338 -27.39 2.47 -10.75
CA PRO A 338 -25.91 2.39 -10.69
C PRO A 338 -25.21 3.68 -10.23
N ALA A 339 -25.70 4.86 -10.61
CA ALA A 339 -25.11 6.12 -10.17
C ALA A 339 -25.15 6.31 -8.64
N GLN A 340 -26.21 5.83 -7.99
CA GLN A 340 -26.33 5.87 -6.53
C GLN A 340 -25.46 4.81 -5.86
N LEU A 341 -25.22 3.68 -6.54
CA LEU A 341 -24.28 2.68 -6.07
C LEU A 341 -22.85 3.24 -6.05
N ALA A 342 -22.42 3.89 -7.14
CA ALA A 342 -21.09 4.49 -7.24
C ALA A 342 -20.86 5.55 -6.16
N GLU A 343 -21.83 6.44 -5.91
CA GLU A 343 -21.75 7.44 -4.84
C GLU A 343 -21.59 6.82 -3.45
N ARG A 344 -22.24 5.67 -3.20
CA ARG A 344 -22.19 5.01 -1.89
C ARG A 344 -20.92 4.21 -1.66
N THR A 345 -20.51 3.46 -2.66
CA THR A 345 -19.42 2.48 -2.56
C THR A 345 -18.07 3.05 -2.96
N GLY A 346 -18.05 4.18 -3.68
CA GLY A 346 -16.85 4.70 -4.33
C GLY A 346 -16.41 3.90 -5.56
N LEU A 347 -17.12 2.82 -5.91
CA LEU A 347 -16.81 2.01 -7.08
C LEU A 347 -17.31 2.64 -8.37
N GLU A 348 -16.41 2.82 -9.32
CA GLU A 348 -16.73 3.21 -10.68
C GLU A 348 -16.80 1.95 -11.57
N CYS A 349 -17.99 1.37 -11.69
CA CYS A 349 -18.20 0.24 -12.60
C CYS A 349 -18.32 0.71 -14.06
N PRO A 350 -17.65 0.04 -15.01
CA PRO A 350 -17.61 0.42 -16.42
C PRO A 350 -18.94 0.28 -17.17
#